data_AF-A0A934RAB0-F1
#
_entry.id   AF-A0A934RAB0-F1
#
_cell.length_a   1.000
_cell.length_b   1.000
_cell.length_c   1.000
_cell.angle_alpha   90.00
_cell.angle_beta   90.00
_cell.angle_gamma   90.00
#
_symmetry.space_group_name_H-M   'P 1'
#
loop_
_entity.id
_entity.type
_entity.pdbx_description
1 polymer ?
#
loop_
_entity_poly.entity_id
_entity_poly.type
_entity_poly.pdbx_seq_one_letter_code
_entity_poly.pdbx_strand_id
1 'polypeptide(L)'
;AERLAKAGLEWMRLPLKAKDLVGRGRWLDEKAVLASLIRARTGVRNAWVADRLGMGMEGNVTRAVRRVREEKRLGRMLKDCERMLEKRD
;
A
#
# COMPACT_ATOMS: atom_id res chain seq x y z
N ALA A 1 -2.47 -7.55 -9.17
CA ALA A 1 -2.47 -6.35 -8.31
C ALA A 1 -3.72 -6.27 -7.43
N GLU A 2 -4.93 -6.41 -7.98
CA GLU A 2 -6.18 -6.30 -7.20
C GLU A 2 -6.26 -7.27 -6.01
N ARG A 3 -5.94 -8.57 -6.22
CA ARG A 3 -5.92 -9.58 -5.16
C ARG A 3 -4.99 -9.19 -4.00
N LEU A 4 -3.79 -8.71 -4.34
CA LEU A 4 -2.78 -8.30 -3.36
C LEU A 4 -3.21 -7.03 -2.61
N ALA A 5 -3.78 -6.05 -3.31
CA ALA A 5 -4.33 -4.85 -2.69
C ALA A 5 -5.46 -5.21 -1.70
N LYS A 6 -6.38 -6.09 -2.10
CA LYS A 6 -7.47 -6.57 -1.23
C LYS A 6 -6.93 -7.28 0.01
N ALA A 7 -6.05 -8.28 -0.17
CA ALA A 7 -5.49 -9.05 0.93
C ALA A 7 -4.71 -8.18 1.93
N GLY A 8 -3.95 -7.21 1.45
CA GLY A 8 -3.22 -6.27 2.29
C GLY A 8 -4.14 -5.30 3.04
N LEU A 9 -5.19 -4.78 2.39
CA LEU A 9 -6.19 -3.93 3.05
C LEU A 9 -6.93 -4.70 4.16
N GLU A 10 -7.32 -5.95 3.90
CA GLU A 10 -7.94 -6.82 4.92
C GLU A 10 -7.02 -7.03 6.14
N TRP A 11 -5.76 -7.36 5.89
CA TRP A 11 -4.80 -7.60 6.97
C TRP A 11 -4.57 -6.37 7.85
N MET A 12 -4.50 -5.19 7.23
CA MET A 12 -4.35 -3.92 7.94
C MET A 12 -5.67 -3.37 8.51
N ARG A 13 -6.77 -4.12 8.38
CA ARG A 13 -8.13 -3.71 8.81
C ARG A 13 -8.56 -2.38 8.21
N LEU A 14 -8.13 -2.13 6.97
CA LEU A 14 -8.47 -0.94 6.21
C LEU A 14 -9.72 -1.19 5.33
N PRO A 15 -10.49 -0.14 5.02
CA PRO A 15 -11.58 -0.23 4.06
C PRO A 15 -11.12 -0.76 2.72
N LEU A 16 -11.89 -1.70 2.16
CA LEU A 16 -11.55 -2.35 0.89
C LEU A 16 -11.83 -1.46 -0.31
N LYS A 17 -12.77 -0.51 -0.19
CA LYS A 17 -13.18 0.38 -1.26
C LYS A 17 -12.33 1.66 -1.24
N ALA A 18 -11.84 2.06 -2.41
CA ALA A 18 -11.00 3.24 -2.57
C ALA A 18 -11.65 4.51 -2.01
N LYS A 19 -12.94 4.73 -2.28
CA LYS A 19 -13.68 5.90 -1.76
C LYS A 19 -13.68 6.02 -0.24
N ASP A 20 -13.64 4.89 0.47
CA ASP A 20 -13.66 4.85 1.94
C ASP A 20 -12.24 5.02 2.53
N LEU A 21 -11.22 4.93 1.66
CA LEU A 21 -9.84 5.26 1.97
C LEU A 21 -9.55 6.75 1.75
N VAL A 22 -10.23 7.40 0.81
CA VAL A 22 -10.12 8.85 0.58
C VAL A 22 -10.50 9.59 1.88
N GLY A 23 -9.72 10.59 2.27
CA GLY A 23 -9.98 11.38 3.48
C GLY A 23 -9.44 10.80 4.80
N ARG A 24 -9.08 9.51 4.88
CA ARG A 24 -8.45 8.90 6.08
C ARG A 24 -6.99 9.33 6.32
N GLY A 25 -6.51 10.33 5.60
CA GLY A 25 -5.11 10.76 5.59
C GLY A 25 -4.36 10.18 4.39
N ARG A 26 -3.77 11.07 3.59
CA ARG A 26 -2.90 10.70 2.47
C ARG A 26 -1.58 10.03 2.90
N TRP A 27 -1.23 10.14 4.19
CA TRP A 27 0.05 9.74 4.77
C TRP A 27 -0.05 8.55 5.74
N LEU A 28 -1.16 7.81 5.74
CA LEU A 28 -1.25 6.60 6.55
C LEU A 28 -0.10 5.65 6.20
N ASP A 29 0.61 5.21 7.24
CA ASP A 29 1.76 4.30 7.15
C ASP A 29 1.36 3.03 6.39
N GLU A 30 0.16 2.52 6.68
CA GLU A 30 -0.45 1.34 6.05
C GLU A 30 -0.57 1.51 4.53
N LYS A 31 -1.04 2.67 4.06
CA LYS A 31 -1.15 2.94 2.62
C LYS A 31 0.21 3.03 1.96
N ALA A 32 1.21 3.59 2.65
CA ALA A 32 2.56 3.68 2.11
C ALA A 32 3.20 2.28 1.98
N VAL A 33 3.01 1.43 2.99
CA VAL A 33 3.46 0.03 2.97
C VAL A 33 2.75 -0.75 1.86
N LEU A 34 1.43 -0.64 1.72
CA LEU A 34 0.69 -1.30 0.64
C LEU A 34 1.10 -0.81 -0.75
N ALA A 35 1.31 0.49 -0.92
CA ALA A 35 1.81 1.05 -2.17
C ALA A 35 3.18 0.45 -2.55
N SER A 36 4.07 0.33 -1.57
CA SER A 36 5.40 -0.28 -1.75
C SER A 36 5.31 -1.75 -2.12
N LEU A 37 4.45 -2.50 -1.42
CA LEU A 37 4.23 -3.92 -1.66
C LEU A 37 3.67 -4.18 -3.08
N ILE A 38 2.64 -3.43 -3.48
CA ILE A 38 2.03 -3.55 -4.82
C ILE A 38 3.07 -3.24 -5.90
N ARG A 39 3.89 -2.19 -5.71
CA ARG A 39 4.93 -1.81 -6.68
C ARG A 39 6.09 -2.80 -6.74
N ALA A 40 6.41 -3.47 -5.63
CA ALA A 40 7.46 -4.48 -5.58
C ALA A 40 7.02 -5.80 -6.24
N ARG A 41 5.76 -6.19 -6.06
CA ARG A 41 5.24 -7.50 -6.50
C ARG A 41 4.49 -7.44 -7.83
N THR A 42 4.25 -6.25 -8.40
CA THR A 42 3.45 -6.10 -9.63
C THR A 42 3.94 -4.97 -10.55
N GLY A 43 3.63 -5.06 -11.85
CA GLY A 43 3.98 -4.06 -12.86
C GLY A 43 3.00 -2.89 -13.04
N VAL A 44 2.03 -2.69 -12.13
CA VAL A 44 1.00 -1.66 -12.31
C VAL A 44 1.55 -0.25 -12.15
N ARG A 45 0.97 0.72 -12.87
CA ARG A 45 1.37 2.13 -12.83
C ARG A 45 1.03 2.78 -11.48
N ASN A 46 1.76 3.85 -11.13
CA ASN A 46 1.48 4.62 -9.92
C ASN A 46 0.06 5.23 -9.94
N ALA A 47 -0.45 5.61 -11.11
CA ALA A 47 -1.86 5.99 -11.33
C ALA A 47 -2.83 5.02 -10.68
N TRP A 48 -2.65 3.74 -10.99
CA TRP A 48 -3.51 2.68 -10.51
C TRP A 48 -3.41 2.51 -8.99
N VAL A 49 -2.20 2.58 -8.43
CA VAL A 49 -1.99 2.48 -6.97
C VAL A 49 -2.64 3.67 -6.25
N ALA A 50 -2.49 4.86 -6.81
CA ALA A 50 -3.02 6.09 -6.22
C ALA A 50 -4.55 6.08 -6.16
N ASP A 51 -5.18 5.66 -7.25
CA ASP A 51 -6.63 5.47 -7.31
C ASP A 51 -7.08 4.38 -6.33
N ARG A 52 -6.42 3.20 -6.39
CA ARG A 52 -6.82 2.04 -5.60
C ARG A 52 -6.74 2.26 -4.09
N LEU A 53 -5.74 3.00 -3.62
CA LEU A 53 -5.49 3.28 -2.20
C LEU A 53 -6.04 4.64 -1.75
N GLY A 54 -6.72 5.38 -2.63
CA GLY A 54 -7.25 6.71 -2.33
C GLY A 54 -6.14 7.68 -1.88
N MET A 55 -5.01 7.71 -2.60
CA MET A 55 -3.86 8.57 -2.33
C MET A 55 -3.86 9.87 -3.15
N GLY A 56 -4.81 10.02 -4.07
CA GLY A 56 -4.92 11.17 -4.96
C GLY A 56 -3.96 11.04 -6.14
N MET A 57 -2.91 11.86 -6.17
CA MET A 57 -1.98 11.92 -7.30
C MET A 57 -0.88 10.85 -7.25
N GLU A 58 -0.38 10.46 -8.41
CA GLU A 58 0.73 9.49 -8.58
C GLU A 58 1.99 9.88 -7.81
N GLY A 59 2.29 11.18 -7.72
CA GLY A 59 3.44 11.69 -6.96
C GLY A 59 3.38 11.34 -5.47
N ASN A 60 2.18 11.18 -4.89
CA ASN A 60 2.03 10.75 -3.50
C ASN A 60 2.43 9.28 -3.33
N VAL A 61 2.22 8.44 -4.34
CA VAL A 61 2.71 7.04 -4.35
C VAL A 61 4.23 7.03 -4.35
N THR A 62 4.87 7.82 -5.21
CA THR A 62 6.33 7.92 -5.25
C THR A 62 6.91 8.36 -3.90
N ARG A 63 6.33 9.39 -3.27
CA ARG A 63 6.76 9.84 -1.93
C ARG A 63 6.54 8.78 -0.87
N ALA A 64 5.42 8.07 -0.90
CA ALA A 64 5.12 7.00 0.04
C ALA A 64 6.09 5.82 -0.07
N VAL A 65 6.41 5.39 -1.30
CA VAL A 65 7.42 4.33 -1.54
C VAL A 65 8.79 4.76 -1.04
N ARG A 66 9.18 6.02 -1.28
CA ARG A 66 10.43 6.57 -0.75
C ARG A 66 10.44 6.56 0.77
N ARG A 67 9.35 7.00 1.40
CA ARG A 67 9.18 7.03 2.87
C ARG A 67 9.36 5.63 3.48
N VAL A 68 8.79 4.59 2.88
CA VAL A 68 8.95 3.20 3.37
C VAL A 68 10.41 2.73 3.33
N ARG A 69 11.18 3.18 2.33
CA ARG A 69 12.61 2.85 2.22
C ARG A 69 13.45 3.58 3.27
N GLU A 70 13.12 4.83 3.56
CA GLU A 70 13.88 5.69 4.47
C GLU A 70 13.55 5.41 5.95
N GLU A 71 12.30 5.04 6.26
CA GLU A 71 11.86 4.78 7.63
C GLU A 71 11.95 3.29 8.02
N LYS A 72 12.88 2.96 8.93
CA LYS A 72 13.09 1.58 9.41
C LYS A 72 11.81 0.90 9.92
N ARG A 73 10.92 1.65 10.59
CA ARG A 73 9.64 1.14 11.10
C ARG A 73 8.74 0.66 9.95
N LEU A 74 8.59 1.46 8.91
CA LEU A 74 7.77 1.12 7.74
C LEU A 74 8.38 -0.03 6.94
N GLY A 75 9.71 -0.06 6.81
CA GLY A 75 10.42 -1.18 6.20
C GLY A 75 10.19 -2.52 6.94
N ARG A 76 10.08 -2.50 8.28
CA ARG A 76 9.68 -3.69 9.05
C ARG A 76 8.24 -4.09 8.77
N MET A 77 7.31 -3.13 8.80
CA MET A 77 5.90 -3.38 8.47
C MET A 77 5.71 -3.97 7.06
N LEU A 78 6.51 -3.53 6.09
CA LEU A 78 6.51 -4.11 4.74
C LEU A 78 6.90 -5.59 4.77
N LYS A 79 7.99 -5.94 5.47
CA LYS A 79 8.43 -7.33 5.61
C LYS A 79 7.39 -8.20 6.31
N ASP A 80 6.75 -7.68 7.35
CA ASP A 80 5.68 -8.41 8.06
C ASP A 80 4.47 -8.65 7.14
N CYS A 81 4.13 -7.67 6.30
CA CYS A 81 3.07 -7.79 5.32
C CYS A 81 3.42 -8.81 4.22
N GLU A 82 4.67 -8.81 3.73
CA GLU A 82 5.16 -9.80 2.75
C GLU A 82 5.08 -11.23 3.29
N ARG A 83 5.55 -11.45 4.53
CA ARG A 83 5.49 -12.77 5.20
C ARG A 83 4.07 -13.26 5.41
N MET A 84 3.12 -12.36 5.67
CA MET A 84 1.71 -12.73 5.80
C MET A 84 1.14 -13.20 4.47
N LEU A 85 1.48 -12.55 3.36
CA LEU A 85 1.02 -12.97 2.04
C LEU A 85 1.63 -14.31 1.61
N GLU A 86 2.92 -14.54 1.91
CA GLU A 86 3.59 -15.83 1.63
C GLU A 86 2.99 -17.02 2.38
N LYS A 87 2.33 -16.80 3.52
CA LYS A 87 1.61 -17.86 4.26
C LYS A 87 0.20 -18.12 3.74
N ARG A 88 -0.31 -17.28 2.83
CA ARG A 88 -1.68 -17.30 2.31
C ARG A 88 -1.77 -17.84 0.88
N ASP A 89 -0.67 -17.80 0.13
CA ASP A 89 -0.46 -18.51 -1.14
C ASP A 89 0.00 -19.95 -0.88
#